data_AF-A0A6T7ZRH3-F1
#
_entry.id   AF-A0A6T7ZRH3-F1
#
_cell.length_a   1.000
_cell.length_b   1.000
_cell.length_c   1.000
_cell.angle_alpha   90.00
_cell.angle_beta   90.00
_cell.angle_gamma   90.00
#
_symmetry.space_group_name_H-M   'P 1'
#
loop_
_entity.id
_entity.type
_entity.pdbx_description
1 polymer ?
#
loop_
_entity_poly.entity_id
_entity_poly.type
_entity_poly.pdbx_seq_one_letter_code
_entity_poly.pdbx_strand_id
1 'polypeptide(L)'
;DLVIKDSLTMLVMRNGDVPLRTRDGGNSWEPLASVQAIARYSPGAAYSWSGKTLALSAVVGQTLVWVSTDDGDTWIDESGDYTALTGGIAQWYENTLYICSLGQGISSKVFEEK
;
A
#
# COMPACT_ATOMS: atom_id res chain seq x y z
N ASP A 1 7.66 7.19 5.85
CA ASP A 1 8.29 5.98 5.29
C ASP A 1 8.54 6.22 3.80
N LEU A 2 9.60 5.66 3.22
CA LEU A 2 9.91 5.79 1.79
C LEU A 2 9.75 4.42 1.13
N VAL A 3 8.82 4.33 0.18
CA VAL A 3 8.49 3.12 -0.56
C VAL A 3 9.06 3.27 -1.97
N ILE A 4 9.94 2.35 -2.36
CA ILE A 4 10.72 2.45 -3.60
C ILE A 4 10.25 1.36 -4.56
N LYS A 5 9.84 1.73 -5.77
CA LYS A 5 9.63 0.80 -6.89
C LYS A 5 10.90 0.63 -7.69
N ASP A 6 11.45 1.75 -8.15
CA ASP A 6 12.66 1.83 -8.97
C ASP A 6 13.33 3.21 -8.83
N SER A 7 14.34 3.50 -9.66
CA SER A 7 15.09 4.76 -9.60
C SER A 7 14.29 6.00 -9.98
N LEU A 8 13.12 5.85 -10.60
CA LEU A 8 12.26 6.94 -11.04
C LEU A 8 11.02 7.08 -10.16
N THR A 9 10.44 5.96 -9.74
CA THR A 9 9.16 5.91 -9.03
C THR A 9 9.33 5.56 -7.56
N MET A 10 8.94 6.48 -6.69
CA MET A 10 8.98 6.32 -5.24
C MET A 10 7.77 7.02 -4.59
N LEU A 11 7.37 6.55 -3.41
CA LEU A 11 6.34 7.18 -2.58
C LEU A 11 6.89 7.53 -1.21
N VAL A 12 6.61 8.74 -0.73
CA VAL A 12 6.85 9.14 0.65
C VAL A 12 5.52 9.09 1.40
N MET A 13 5.42 8.12 2.32
CA MET A 13 4.32 8.02 3.26
C MET A 13 4.53 9.06 4.36
N ARG A 14 3.57 9.98 4.49
CA ARG A 14 3.59 11.07 5.46
C ARG A 14 2.53 10.79 6.53
N ASN A 15 2.95 10.65 7.77
CA ASN A 15 2.01 10.33 8.85
C ASN A 15 1.06 11.52 9.08
N GLY A 16 -0.24 11.31 8.87
CA GLY A 16 -1.27 12.34 9.04
C GLY A 16 -1.49 13.24 7.81
N ASP A 17 -0.65 13.12 6.78
CA ASP A 17 -0.68 13.94 5.57
C ASP A 17 -0.75 13.06 4.32
N VAL A 18 -1.28 13.62 3.22
CA VAL A 18 -1.41 12.88 1.95
C VAL A 18 -0.05 12.35 1.50
N PRO A 19 0.15 11.06 1.18
CA PRO A 19 1.41 10.58 0.62
C PRO A 19 1.82 11.38 -0.63
N LEU A 20 3.12 11.48 -0.88
CA LEU A 20 3.65 12.06 -2.11
C LEU A 20 4.23 10.98 -2.99
N ARG A 21 4.16 11.15 -4.30
CA ARG A 21 4.78 10.29 -5.30
C ARG A 21 5.74 11.10 -6.15
N THR A 22 6.84 10.48 -6.56
CA THR A 22 7.69 10.98 -7.64
C THR A 22 7.67 9.98 -8.78
N ARG A 23 7.86 10.48 -10.01
CA ARG A 23 8.06 9.69 -11.23
C ARG A 23 9.33 10.11 -11.98
N ASP A 24 10.17 10.93 -11.35
CA ASP A 24 11.36 11.54 -11.94
C ASP A 24 12.61 11.42 -11.05
N GLY A 25 12.63 10.42 -10.17
CA GLY A 25 13.76 10.15 -9.28
C GLY A 25 13.87 11.12 -8.10
N GLY A 26 12.77 11.76 -7.72
CA GLY A 26 12.70 12.69 -6.59
C GLY A 26 13.02 14.13 -6.93
N ASN A 27 13.12 14.50 -8.22
CA ASN A 27 13.27 15.89 -8.65
C ASN A 27 11.98 16.69 -8.40
N SER A 28 10.82 16.05 -8.57
CA SER A 28 9.51 16.58 -8.20
C SER A 28 8.65 15.54 -7.50
N TRP A 29 7.72 16.05 -6.68
CA TRP A 29 6.82 15.26 -5.85
C TRP A 29 5.39 15.77 -5.99
N GLU A 30 4.47 14.89 -6.33
CA GLU A 30 3.03 15.17 -6.48
C GLU A 30 2.21 14.49 -5.37
N PRO A 31 1.12 15.10 -4.88
CA PRO A 31 0.24 14.43 -3.92
C PRO A 31 -0.46 13.21 -4.53
N LEU A 32 -0.48 12.11 -3.80
CA LEU A 32 -1.27 10.93 -4.14
C LEU A 32 -2.74 11.15 -3.72
N ALA A 33 -3.45 11.98 -4.48
CA ALA A 33 -4.78 12.47 -4.13
C ALA A 33 -5.82 11.35 -3.93
N SER A 34 -5.67 10.23 -4.64
CA SER A 34 -6.55 9.05 -4.56
C SER A 34 -6.69 8.48 -3.13
N VAL A 35 -5.70 8.70 -2.25
CA VAL A 35 -5.69 8.21 -0.86
C VAL A 35 -5.81 9.32 0.19
N GLN A 36 -6.13 10.55 -0.21
CA GLN A 36 -6.22 11.70 0.71
C GLN A 36 -7.20 11.45 1.86
N ALA A 37 -8.33 10.80 1.61
CA ALA A 37 -9.37 10.54 2.61
C ALA A 37 -8.88 9.66 3.77
N ILE A 38 -7.86 8.83 3.54
CA ILE A 38 -7.32 7.89 4.53
C ILE A 38 -5.95 8.30 5.09
N ALA A 39 -5.38 9.41 4.63
CA ALA A 39 -4.05 9.88 5.04
C ALA A 39 -3.90 10.04 6.57
N ARG A 40 -4.97 10.47 7.25
CA ARG A 40 -5.01 10.62 8.71
C ARG A 40 -4.85 9.31 9.49
N TYR A 41 -5.02 8.16 8.84
CA TYR A 41 -4.86 6.83 9.44
C TYR A 41 -3.46 6.26 9.19
N SER A 42 -2.52 7.08 8.73
CA SER A 42 -1.10 6.74 8.62
C SER A 42 -0.87 5.46 7.80
N PRO A 43 -1.36 5.39 6.54
CA PRO A 43 -1.30 4.17 5.77
C PRO A 43 0.14 3.69 5.57
N GLY A 44 0.33 2.38 5.65
CA GLY A 44 1.55 1.70 5.19
C GLY A 44 1.40 1.32 3.72
N ALA A 45 2.51 1.24 2.99
CA ALA A 45 2.51 0.80 1.61
C ALA A 45 3.77 0.00 1.28
N ALA A 46 3.66 -0.90 0.31
CA ALA A 46 4.79 -1.68 -0.18
C ALA A 46 4.54 -2.14 -1.62
N TYR A 47 5.57 -2.09 -2.45
CA TYR A 47 5.55 -2.72 -3.77
C TYR A 47 5.84 -4.22 -3.68
N SER A 48 5.23 -4.99 -4.57
CA SER A 48 5.64 -6.36 -4.86
C SER A 48 7.05 -6.41 -5.42
N TRP A 49 7.66 -7.61 -5.47
CA TRP A 49 9.06 -7.74 -5.88
C TRP A 49 9.30 -7.33 -7.33
N SER A 50 8.31 -7.49 -8.21
CA SER A 50 8.39 -7.03 -9.60
C SER A 50 8.17 -5.52 -9.74
N GLY A 51 7.69 -4.84 -8.68
CA GLY A 51 7.28 -3.45 -8.72
C GLY A 51 5.96 -3.20 -9.46
N LYS A 52 5.27 -4.26 -9.93
CA LYS A 52 4.03 -4.12 -10.72
C LYS A 52 2.79 -3.86 -9.87
N THR A 53 2.80 -4.28 -8.61
CA THR A 53 1.67 -4.12 -7.70
C THR A 53 2.08 -3.33 -6.47
N LEU A 54 1.38 -2.24 -6.19
CA LEU A 54 1.47 -1.47 -4.96
C LEU A 54 0.37 -1.91 -4.01
N ALA A 55 0.71 -2.38 -2.82
CA ALA A 55 -0.25 -2.56 -1.74
C ALA A 55 -0.25 -1.34 -0.83
N LEU A 56 -1.43 -1.01 -0.31
CA LEU A 56 -1.63 -0.03 0.75
C LEU A 56 -2.51 -0.64 1.84
N SER A 57 -2.14 -0.43 3.10
CA SER A 57 -2.95 -0.85 4.25
C SER A 57 -3.15 0.30 5.23
N ALA A 58 -4.35 0.38 5.78
CA ALA A 58 -4.70 1.30 6.87
C ALA A 58 -5.62 0.62 7.87
N VAL A 59 -5.78 1.21 9.05
CA VAL A 59 -6.75 0.76 10.05
C VAL A 59 -7.81 1.83 10.24
N VAL A 60 -9.05 1.53 9.81
CA VAL A 60 -10.21 2.43 9.92
C VAL A 60 -11.37 1.66 10.51
N GLY A 61 -11.35 1.45 11.83
CA GLY A 61 -12.29 0.55 12.51
C GLY A 61 -12.09 -0.93 12.18
N GLN A 62 -11.42 -1.26 11.08
CA GLN A 62 -10.90 -2.57 10.70
C GLN A 62 -9.65 -2.40 9.83
N THR A 63 -8.91 -3.49 9.61
CA THR A 63 -7.81 -3.53 8.66
C THR A 63 -8.37 -3.41 7.24
N LEU A 64 -7.88 -2.42 6.51
CA LEU A 64 -8.21 -2.21 5.10
C LEU A 64 -6.97 -2.44 4.27
N VAL A 65 -7.15 -3.09 3.12
CA VAL A 65 -6.10 -3.40 2.17
C VAL A 65 -6.59 -3.03 0.78
N TRP A 66 -5.79 -2.25 0.06
CA TRP A 66 -6.01 -1.92 -1.33
C TRP A 66 -4.78 -2.24 -2.15
N VAL A 67 -4.99 -2.55 -3.42
CA VAL A 67 -3.91 -2.76 -4.37
C VAL A 67 -4.07 -1.88 -5.60
N SER A 68 -2.95 -1.50 -6.18
CA SER A 68 -2.88 -0.68 -7.39
C SER A 68 -1.84 -1.28 -8.35
N THR A 69 -2.12 -1.20 -9.65
CA THR A 69 -1.19 -1.59 -10.73
C THR A 69 -0.72 -0.39 -11.56
N ASP A 70 -1.05 0.84 -11.13
CA ASP A 70 -0.74 2.10 -11.78
C ASP A 70 -0.05 3.11 -10.84
N ASP A 71 0.68 2.59 -9.85
CA ASP A 71 1.41 3.38 -8.85
C ASP A 71 0.53 4.28 -7.98
N GLY A 72 -0.68 3.82 -7.70
CA GLY A 72 -1.63 4.45 -6.78
C GLY A 72 -2.54 5.48 -7.42
N ASP A 73 -2.66 5.53 -8.76
CA ASP A 73 -3.65 6.37 -9.43
C ASP A 73 -5.07 5.78 -9.23
N THR A 74 -5.20 4.46 -9.34
CA THR A 74 -6.43 3.72 -9.05
C THR A 74 -6.17 2.55 -8.09
N TRP A 75 -7.23 2.13 -7.38
CA TRP A 75 -7.16 1.13 -6.33
C TRP A 75 -8.29 0.12 -6.45
N ILE A 76 -7.97 -1.14 -6.19
CA ILE A 76 -8.92 -2.23 -5.99
C ILE A 76 -8.98 -2.52 -4.50
N ASP A 77 -10.19 -2.60 -3.94
CA ASP A 77 -10.42 -2.94 -2.54
C ASP A 77 -10.28 -4.46 -2.34
N GLU A 78 -9.34 -4.84 -1.48
CA GLU A 78 -9.02 -6.20 -1.09
C GLU A 78 -9.28 -6.44 0.41
N SER A 79 -10.08 -5.56 1.04
CA SER A 79 -10.34 -5.60 2.48
C SER A 79 -11.32 -6.69 2.91
N GLY A 80 -12.03 -7.32 1.98
CA GLY A 80 -13.23 -8.13 2.24
C GLY A 80 -13.03 -9.30 3.21
N ASP A 81 -11.83 -9.87 3.25
CA ASP A 81 -11.52 -11.03 4.11
C ASP A 81 -10.99 -10.63 5.50
N TYR A 82 -10.78 -9.33 5.75
CA TYR A 82 -10.18 -8.81 6.97
C TYR A 82 -11.24 -8.22 7.91
N THR A 83 -11.41 -8.85 9.06
CA THR A 83 -12.28 -8.36 10.15
C THR A 83 -11.47 -7.90 11.37
N ALA A 84 -10.16 -8.17 11.37
CA ALA A 84 -9.27 -7.75 12.43
C ALA A 84 -9.22 -6.22 12.58
N LEU A 85 -9.32 -5.75 13.82
CA LEU A 85 -9.30 -4.32 14.18
C LEU A 85 -7.92 -3.68 14.03
N THR A 86 -6.87 -4.48 13.81
CA THR A 86 -5.50 -4.00 13.68
C THR A 86 -4.67 -5.00 12.92
N GLY A 87 -3.74 -4.49 12.12
CA GLY A 87 -2.91 -5.26 11.22
C GLY A 87 -2.31 -4.37 10.14
N GLY A 88 -1.71 -4.99 9.15
CA GLY A 88 -1.17 -4.31 7.99
C GLY A 88 -0.28 -5.21 7.15
N ILE A 89 0.29 -4.61 6.11
CA ILE A 89 1.26 -5.28 5.25
C ILE A 89 2.43 -5.76 6.10
N ALA A 90 2.68 -7.07 6.06
CA ALA A 90 3.83 -7.68 6.72
C ALA A 90 5.00 -7.78 5.75
N GLN A 91 4.75 -8.35 4.56
CA GLN A 91 5.79 -8.59 3.56
C GLN A 91 5.20 -8.93 2.19
N TRP A 92 5.94 -8.63 1.12
CA TRP A 92 5.77 -9.27 -0.19
C TRP A 92 6.79 -10.38 -0.38
N TYR A 93 6.38 -11.51 -0.95
CA TYR A 93 7.29 -12.51 -1.50
C TYR A 93 6.84 -12.84 -2.91
N GLU A 94 7.68 -12.52 -3.90
CA GLU A 94 7.32 -12.58 -5.32
C GLU A 94 6.01 -11.80 -5.58
N ASN A 95 4.95 -12.49 -6.00
CA ASN A 95 3.61 -11.96 -6.25
C ASN A 95 2.61 -12.22 -5.10
N THR A 96 3.09 -12.66 -3.93
CA THR A 96 2.24 -12.96 -2.77
C THR A 96 2.38 -11.86 -1.71
N LEU A 97 1.25 -11.24 -1.36
CA LEU A 97 1.16 -10.29 -0.26
C LEU A 97 0.81 -11.02 1.03
N TYR A 98 1.59 -10.81 2.08
CA TYR A 98 1.31 -11.29 3.43
C TYR A 98 0.81 -10.14 4.30
N ILE A 99 -0.35 -10.34 4.92
CA ILE A 99 -0.96 -9.40 5.86
C ILE A 99 -0.95 -10.05 7.25
N CYS A 100 -0.36 -9.35 8.22
CA CYS A 100 -0.41 -9.75 9.62
C CYS A 100 -1.50 -8.96 10.32
N SER A 101 -2.32 -9.63 11.13
CA SER A 101 -3.39 -9.00 11.89
C SER A 101 -3.52 -9.59 13.29
N LEU A 102 -3.91 -8.77 14.26
CA LEU A 102 -4.23 -9.27 15.59
C LEU A 102 -5.62 -9.90 15.56
N GLY A 103 -5.67 -11.21 15.76
CA GLY A 103 -6.92 -11.98 15.84
C GLY A 103 -7.16 -12.93 14.68
N GLN A 104 -6.59 -12.67 13.49
CA GLN A 104 -6.66 -13.61 12.34
C GLN A 104 -5.29 -14.18 11.95
N GLY A 105 -4.20 -13.78 12.63
CA GLY A 105 -2.86 -14.28 12.35
C GLY A 105 -2.29 -13.71 11.05
N ILE A 106 -1.55 -14.54 10.31
CA ILE A 106 -0.99 -14.19 9.01
C ILE A 106 -1.90 -14.76 7.92
N SER A 107 -2.32 -13.88 7.03
CA SER A 107 -3.06 -14.21 5.81
C SER A 107 -2.21 -13.88 4.59
N SER A 108 -2.52 -14.48 3.46
CA SER A 108 -1.78 -14.23 2.22
C SER A 108 -2.69 -14.26 1.00
N LYS A 109 -2.39 -13.42 0.01
CA LYS A 109 -3.05 -13.45 -1.30
C LYS A 109 -2.01 -13.42 -2.41
N VAL A 110 -2.18 -14.32 -3.39
CA VAL A 110 -1.37 -14.37 -4.61
C VAL A 110 -2.01 -13.46 -5.66
N PHE A 111 -1.21 -12.60 -6.28
CA PHE A 111 -1.66 -11.69 -7.33
C PHE A 111 -1.13 -12.14 -8.70
N GLU A 112 -1.97 -12.03 -9.72
CA GLU A 112 -1.51 -12.16 -11.11
C GLU A 112 -0.89 -10.84 -11.57
N GLU A 113 0.44 -10.80 -11.63
CA GLU A 113 1.16 -9.61 -12.07
C GLU A 113 1.26 -9.57 -13.59
N LYS A 114 0.48 -8.70 -14.22
CA LYS A 114 0.49 -8.49 -15.67
C LYS A 114 1.61 -7.56 -16.08
#